data_AF-M0K998-F1
#
_entry.id   AF-M0K998-F1
#
_cell.length_a   1.000
_cell.length_b   1.000
_cell.length_c   1.000
_cell.angle_alpha   90.00
_cell.angle_beta   90.00
_cell.angle_gamma   90.00
#
_symmetry.space_group_name_H-M   'P 1'
#
loop_
_entity.id
_entity.type
_entity.pdbx_description
1 polymer ?
#
loop_
_entity_poly.entity_id
_entity_poly.type
_entity_poly.pdbx_seq_one_letter_code
_entity_poly.pdbx_strand_id
1 'polypeptide(L)'
;MSRLVDGDTASSVLAEFLGLLDGLDLSVKAVYLDREFYDSKCLTLLHAHNYAYVMPIVRWGKTIKQELSEGWSRVIQHELTGKLDGHSWTVEFPVYIDCTYQNGRYDEHGVARHGYAADAPFIETPRDARYHYSKRFGIEASYRLSEQSIVTTTTQNPVVRLLYVVVSLLLQN
;
A
#
# COMPACT_ATOMS: atom_id res chain seq x y z
N MET A 1 -20.25 22.09 3.71
CA MET A 1 -19.89 20.69 4.04
C MET A 1 -19.10 20.12 2.87
N SER A 2 -17.84 20.55 2.74
CA SER A 2 -16.92 20.24 1.64
C SER A 2 -15.92 19.20 2.13
N ARG A 3 -15.81 18.10 1.39
CA ARG A 3 -14.84 17.02 1.61
C ARG A 3 -13.46 17.56 1.22
N LEU A 4 -12.70 17.98 2.22
CA LEU A 4 -11.33 18.48 2.06
C LEU A 4 -10.37 17.34 1.64
N VAL A 5 -9.73 17.48 0.48
CA VAL A 5 -8.26 17.51 0.30
C VAL A 5 -7.40 16.44 1.01
N ASP A 6 -7.82 15.16 1.06
CA ASP A 6 -6.96 14.09 1.62
C ASP A 6 -5.84 13.66 0.65
N GLY A 7 -6.13 13.67 -0.66
CA GLY A 7 -5.18 13.20 -1.70
C GLY A 7 -3.96 14.12 -1.88
N ASP A 8 -4.08 15.41 -1.60
CA ASP A 8 -2.92 16.32 -1.64
C ASP A 8 -1.96 16.08 -0.48
N THR A 9 -2.46 15.71 0.69
CA THR A 9 -1.62 15.49 1.87
C THR A 9 -0.83 14.19 1.76
N ALA A 10 -1.46 13.09 1.33
CA ALA A 10 -0.77 11.81 1.18
C ALA A 10 0.31 11.85 0.09
N SER A 11 0.01 12.49 -1.05
CA SER A 11 0.96 12.63 -2.16
C SER A 11 2.09 13.61 -1.87
N SER A 12 1.85 14.70 -1.13
CA SER A 12 2.92 15.61 -0.71
C SER A 12 3.88 14.93 0.27
N VAL A 13 3.34 14.18 1.24
CA VAL A 13 4.12 13.38 2.18
C VAL A 13 4.94 12.31 1.44
N LEU A 14 4.35 11.63 0.45
CA LEU A 14 5.09 10.68 -0.38
C LEU A 14 6.20 11.37 -1.18
N ALA A 15 5.93 12.52 -1.80
CA ALA A 15 6.91 13.24 -2.59
C ALA A 15 8.11 13.71 -1.74
N GLU A 16 7.85 14.26 -0.54
CA GLU A 16 8.91 14.62 0.41
C GLU A 16 9.74 13.40 0.79
N PHE A 17 9.08 12.27 1.06
CA PHE A 17 9.75 11.02 1.39
C PHE A 17 10.64 10.49 0.26
N LEU A 18 10.15 10.45 -0.98
CA LEU A 18 10.94 10.00 -2.13
C LEU A 18 12.14 10.95 -2.36
N GLY A 19 11.96 12.25 -2.17
CA GLY A 19 13.05 13.23 -2.24
C GLY A 19 14.13 13.01 -1.16
N LEU A 20 13.74 12.57 0.04
CA LEU A 20 14.71 12.19 1.08
C LEU A 20 15.45 10.90 0.71
N LEU A 21 14.78 9.90 0.15
CA LEU A 21 15.41 8.65 -0.30
C LEU A 21 16.40 8.90 -1.43
N ASP A 22 16.05 9.72 -2.41
CA ASP A 22 16.93 10.09 -3.53
C ASP A 22 18.22 10.79 -3.04
N GLY A 23 18.18 11.43 -1.86
CA GLY A 23 19.33 12.04 -1.21
C GLY A 23 20.19 11.08 -0.37
N LEU A 24 19.74 9.85 -0.15
CA LEU A 24 20.46 8.82 0.60
C LEU A 24 21.06 7.80 -0.38
N ASP A 25 22.32 7.42 -0.21
CA ASP A 25 22.96 6.36 -1.01
C ASP A 25 22.49 4.96 -0.55
N LEU A 26 21.18 4.72 -0.65
CA LEU A 26 20.51 3.49 -0.24
C LEU A 26 19.92 2.80 -1.47
N SER A 27 20.23 1.52 -1.65
CA SER A 27 19.58 0.69 -2.68
C SER A 27 18.20 0.25 -2.18
N VAL A 28 17.21 1.13 -2.33
CA VAL A 28 15.82 0.84 -1.97
C VAL A 28 15.24 -0.19 -2.94
N LYS A 29 14.97 -1.41 -2.45
CA LYS A 29 14.46 -2.52 -3.28
C LYS A 29 12.97 -2.40 -3.64
N ALA A 30 12.14 -1.88 -2.72
CA ALA A 30 10.73 -1.57 -2.96
C ALA A 30 10.11 -0.87 -1.75
N VAL A 31 9.16 0.04 -1.96
CA VAL A 31 8.42 0.72 -0.90
C VAL A 31 7.12 -0.02 -0.54
N TYR A 32 6.84 -0.17 0.76
CA TYR A 32 5.63 -0.83 1.27
C TYR A 32 4.67 0.21 1.84
N LEU A 33 3.59 0.53 1.13
CA LEU A 33 2.72 1.64 1.49
C LEU A 33 1.38 1.18 2.08
N ASP A 34 0.77 2.03 2.88
CA ASP A 34 -0.59 1.80 3.40
C ASP A 34 -1.67 2.02 2.34
N ARG A 35 -2.86 1.49 2.62
CA ARG A 35 -4.08 1.76 1.84
C ARG A 35 -4.42 3.25 1.71
N GLU A 36 -3.90 4.11 2.59
CA GLU A 36 -4.15 5.55 2.52
C GLU A 36 -3.34 6.23 1.40
N PHE A 37 -2.28 5.59 0.91
CA PHE A 37 -1.55 5.99 -0.29
C PHE A 37 -2.15 5.37 -1.57
N TYR A 38 -3.26 4.61 -1.47
CA TYR A 38 -3.98 4.10 -2.63
C TYR A 38 -4.80 5.21 -3.30
N ASP A 39 -4.10 6.04 -4.06
CA ASP A 39 -4.62 7.17 -4.81
C ASP A 39 -3.84 7.36 -6.12
N SER A 40 -4.52 7.97 -7.10
CA SER A 40 -3.98 8.33 -8.40
C SER A 40 -2.67 9.14 -8.34
N LYS A 41 -2.53 10.15 -7.47
CA LYS A 41 -1.31 10.98 -7.39
C LYS A 41 -0.14 10.18 -6.83
N CYS A 42 -0.39 9.39 -5.78
CA CYS A 42 0.65 8.55 -5.18
C CYS A 42 1.19 7.51 -6.17
N LEU A 43 0.30 6.82 -6.89
CA LEU A 43 0.70 5.87 -7.93
C LEU A 43 1.44 6.54 -9.09
N THR A 44 0.99 7.72 -9.54
CA THR A 44 1.72 8.49 -10.54
C THR A 44 3.14 8.84 -10.08
N LEU A 45 3.31 9.28 -8.82
CA LEU A 45 4.64 9.59 -8.27
C LEU A 45 5.55 8.35 -8.24
N LEU A 46 5.02 7.19 -7.83
CA LEU A 46 5.80 5.94 -7.80
C LEU A 46 6.29 5.55 -9.20
N HIS A 47 5.43 5.63 -10.22
CA HIS A 47 5.82 5.37 -11.59
C HIS A 47 6.82 6.40 -12.13
N ALA A 48 6.62 7.69 -11.85
CA ALA A 48 7.49 8.76 -12.33
C ALA A 48 8.93 8.63 -11.80
N HIS A 49 9.10 8.12 -10.59
CA HIS A 49 10.40 7.87 -9.97
C HIS A 49 10.89 6.42 -10.10
N ASN A 50 10.16 5.57 -10.83
CA ASN A 50 10.49 4.16 -11.06
C ASN A 50 10.72 3.35 -9.75
N TYR A 51 9.95 3.65 -8.71
CA TYR A 51 10.02 2.91 -7.46
C TYR A 51 9.21 1.62 -7.55
N ALA A 52 9.84 0.51 -7.21
CA ALA A 52 9.11 -0.72 -6.96
C ALA A 52 8.22 -0.55 -5.71
N TYR A 53 6.98 -1.05 -5.72
CA TYR A 53 6.04 -0.82 -4.62
C TYR A 53 5.06 -1.97 -4.37
N VAL A 54 4.50 -1.97 -3.15
CA VAL A 54 3.39 -2.85 -2.74
C VAL A 54 2.46 -2.09 -1.79
N MET A 55 1.16 -2.08 -2.05
CA MET A 55 0.17 -1.50 -1.15
C MET A 55 -1.19 -2.20 -1.24
N PRO A 56 -1.97 -2.28 -0.16
CA PRO A 56 -3.31 -2.84 -0.20
C PRO A 56 -4.27 -1.84 -0.84
N ILE A 57 -5.15 -2.33 -1.70
CA ILE A 57 -6.15 -1.47 -2.34
C ILE A 57 -7.33 -1.20 -1.39
N VAL A 58 -7.99 -0.07 -1.58
CA VAL A 58 -9.26 0.23 -0.91
C VAL A 58 -10.40 -0.42 -1.70
N ARG A 59 -11.30 -1.13 -1.01
CA ARG A 59 -12.51 -1.73 -1.61
C ARG A 59 -13.52 -0.65 -2.03
N TRP A 60 -13.21 0.04 -3.12
CA TRP A 60 -13.96 1.18 -3.61
C TRP A 60 -14.13 1.14 -5.13
N GLY A 61 -15.19 1.76 -5.65
CA GLY A 61 -15.58 1.63 -7.06
C GLY A 61 -16.30 0.31 -7.37
N LYS A 62 -17.10 0.30 -8.43
CA LYS A 62 -17.91 -0.88 -8.82
C LYS A 62 -17.01 -2.07 -9.20
N THR A 63 -15.98 -1.80 -10.01
CA THR A 63 -15.04 -2.82 -10.52
C THR A 63 -14.32 -3.55 -9.39
N ILE A 64 -13.58 -2.85 -8.53
CA ILE A 64 -12.85 -3.48 -7.42
C ILE A 64 -13.80 -4.16 -6.42
N LYS A 65 -14.99 -3.59 -6.17
CA LYS A 65 -15.98 -4.25 -5.30
C LYS A 65 -16.41 -5.61 -5.84
N GLN A 66 -16.62 -5.70 -7.15
CA GLN A 66 -16.98 -6.94 -7.83
C GLN A 66 -15.81 -7.92 -7.85
N GLU A 67 -14.63 -7.47 -8.26
CA GLU A 67 -13.41 -8.28 -8.35
C GLU A 67 -13.02 -8.90 -7.01
N LEU A 68 -13.25 -8.18 -5.90
CA LEU A 68 -13.02 -8.67 -4.53
C LEU A 68 -14.19 -9.46 -3.93
N SER A 69 -15.31 -9.61 -4.64
CA SER A 69 -16.47 -10.38 -4.15
C SER A 69 -16.50 -11.82 -4.65
N GLU A 70 -15.84 -12.12 -5.77
CA GLU A 70 -15.94 -13.40 -6.45
C GLU A 70 -14.60 -13.85 -7.06
N GLY A 71 -14.57 -15.05 -7.65
CA GLY A 71 -13.39 -15.59 -8.32
C GLY A 71 -12.31 -16.14 -7.39
N TRP A 72 -11.23 -16.62 -8.02
CA TRP A 72 -10.02 -17.16 -7.39
C TRP A 72 -8.86 -16.17 -7.49
N SER A 73 -7.70 -16.53 -6.92
CA SER A 73 -6.52 -15.68 -6.98
C SER A 73 -6.16 -15.36 -8.43
N ARG A 74 -5.94 -14.08 -8.73
CA ARG A 74 -5.69 -13.57 -10.09
C ARG A 74 -5.02 -12.21 -10.06
N VAL A 75 -4.46 -11.83 -11.21
CA VAL A 75 -3.97 -10.47 -11.46
C VAL A 75 -4.92 -9.82 -12.46
N ILE A 76 -5.35 -8.61 -12.16
CA ILE A 76 -6.16 -7.79 -13.07
C ILE A 76 -5.40 -6.48 -13.34
N GLN A 77 -5.69 -5.85 -14.48
CA GLN A 77 -5.30 -4.46 -14.69
C GLN A 77 -6.40 -3.55 -14.13
N HIS A 78 -5.98 -2.49 -13.46
CA HIS A 78 -6.89 -1.48 -12.93
C HIS A 78 -6.35 -0.08 -13.22
N GLU A 79 -7.25 0.89 -13.15
CA GLU A 79 -6.93 2.27 -13.42
C GLU A 79 -7.59 3.19 -12.38
N LEU A 80 -6.90 4.28 -12.05
CA LEU A 80 -7.46 5.37 -11.25
C LEU A 80 -7.33 6.68 -12.00
N THR A 81 -8.42 7.41 -12.11
CA THR A 81 -8.45 8.74 -12.71
C THR A 81 -8.37 9.81 -11.61
N GLY A 82 -7.30 10.60 -11.64
CA GLY A 82 -7.10 11.78 -10.82
C GLY A 82 -7.54 13.06 -11.53
N LYS A 83 -7.71 14.15 -10.77
CA LYS A 83 -7.95 15.50 -11.29
C LYS A 83 -7.10 16.53 -10.56
N LEU A 84 -6.52 17.47 -11.29
CA LEU A 84 -5.68 18.58 -10.83
C LEU A 84 -5.89 19.71 -11.81
N ASP A 85 -6.23 20.89 -11.30
CA ASP A 85 -6.37 22.11 -12.09
C ASP A 85 -7.25 21.96 -13.35
N GLY A 86 -8.29 21.13 -13.27
CA GLY A 86 -9.23 20.86 -14.37
C GLY A 86 -8.76 19.81 -15.38
N HIS A 87 -7.52 19.34 -15.28
CA HIS A 87 -6.97 18.26 -16.09
C HIS A 87 -7.17 16.91 -15.39
N SER A 88 -7.61 15.90 -16.15
CA SER A 88 -7.70 14.52 -15.69
C SER A 88 -6.55 13.70 -16.25
N TRP A 89 -5.91 12.90 -15.41
CA TRP A 89 -4.99 11.85 -15.83
C TRP A 89 -5.48 10.52 -15.28
N THR A 90 -5.12 9.45 -15.98
CA THR A 90 -5.37 8.08 -15.56
C THR A 90 -4.03 7.41 -15.34
N VAL A 91 -3.91 6.70 -14.22
CA VAL A 91 -2.78 5.82 -13.93
C VAL A 91 -3.27 4.38 -13.95
N GLU A 92 -2.62 3.56 -14.76
CA GLU A 92 -2.88 2.12 -14.86
C GLU A 92 -1.87 1.34 -14.04
N PHE A 93 -2.32 0.30 -13.35
CA PHE A 93 -1.47 -0.53 -12.50
C PHE A 93 -2.07 -1.93 -12.31
N PRO A 94 -1.22 -2.95 -12.10
CA PRO A 94 -1.70 -4.28 -11.78
C PRO A 94 -2.26 -4.36 -10.35
N VAL A 95 -3.33 -5.12 -10.21
CA VAL A 95 -3.92 -5.49 -8.92
C VAL A 95 -3.85 -7.00 -8.76
N TYR A 96 -3.13 -7.41 -7.73
CA TYR A 96 -2.96 -8.78 -7.30
C TYR A 96 -4.04 -9.12 -6.27
N ILE A 97 -4.92 -10.07 -6.60
CA ILE A 97 -6.01 -10.52 -5.72
C ILE A 97 -5.65 -11.90 -5.18
N ASP A 98 -5.39 -11.99 -3.88
CA ASP A 98 -5.10 -13.25 -3.18
C ASP A 98 -6.34 -13.79 -2.47
N CYS A 99 -6.75 -15.00 -2.84
CA CYS A 99 -7.80 -15.75 -2.20
C CYS A 99 -7.25 -16.64 -1.09
N THR A 100 -7.78 -16.48 0.12
CA THR A 100 -7.41 -17.30 1.27
C THR A 100 -8.64 -17.94 1.87
N TYR A 101 -8.63 -19.27 2.01
CA TYR A 101 -9.66 -19.97 2.76
C TYR A 101 -9.62 -19.57 4.23
N GLN A 102 -10.77 -19.20 4.77
CA GLN A 102 -10.85 -18.68 6.14
C GLN A 102 -10.92 -19.78 7.20
N ASN A 103 -11.24 -21.04 6.87
CA ASN A 103 -11.19 -22.21 7.77
C ASN A 103 -11.67 -21.97 9.23
N GLY A 104 -12.72 -21.16 9.43
CA GLY A 104 -13.26 -20.83 10.76
C GLY A 104 -12.43 -19.82 11.56
N ARG A 105 -11.41 -19.20 10.96
CA ARG A 105 -10.62 -18.14 11.57
C ARG A 105 -11.51 -16.90 11.71
N TYR A 106 -11.51 -16.30 12.90
CA TYR A 106 -12.39 -15.19 13.28
C TYR A 106 -13.89 -15.50 13.16
N ASP A 107 -14.30 -16.77 13.30
CA ASP A 107 -15.69 -17.24 13.16
C ASP A 107 -16.27 -17.02 11.74
N GLU A 108 -15.38 -16.80 10.75
CA GLU A 108 -15.77 -16.64 9.36
C GLU A 108 -15.53 -17.94 8.56
N HIS A 109 -16.59 -18.40 7.90
CA HIS A 109 -16.55 -19.51 6.96
C HIS A 109 -16.61 -18.96 5.53
N GLY A 110 -15.57 -19.23 4.73
CA GLY A 110 -15.55 -18.79 3.34
C GLY A 110 -14.15 -18.55 2.78
N VAL A 111 -14.10 -17.75 1.71
CA VAL A 111 -12.87 -17.34 1.04
C VAL A 111 -12.76 -15.83 1.20
N ALA A 112 -11.71 -15.38 1.90
CA ALA A 112 -11.32 -13.98 1.93
C ALA A 112 -10.51 -13.62 0.69
N ARG A 113 -10.71 -12.41 0.17
CA ARG A 113 -10.03 -11.88 -1.02
C ARG A 113 -9.33 -10.59 -0.65
N HIS A 114 -8.01 -10.58 -0.79
CA HIS A 114 -7.16 -9.43 -0.44
C HIS A 114 -6.56 -8.87 -1.72
N GLY A 115 -6.80 -7.59 -2.00
CA GLY A 115 -6.28 -6.91 -3.18
C GLY A 115 -5.05 -6.05 -2.84
N TYR A 116 -4.04 -6.11 -3.72
CA TYR A 116 -2.80 -5.35 -3.61
C TYR A 116 -2.46 -4.70 -4.94
N ALA A 117 -2.21 -3.39 -4.96
CA ALA A 117 -1.53 -2.75 -6.06
C ALA A 117 -0.03 -2.96 -5.86
N ALA A 118 0.66 -3.54 -6.83
CA ALA A 118 2.06 -3.90 -6.69
C ALA A 118 2.79 -3.91 -8.02
N ASP A 119 3.92 -3.21 -8.10
CA ASP A 119 4.83 -3.26 -9.23
C ASP A 119 6.24 -3.43 -8.65
N ALA A 120 6.69 -4.67 -8.53
CA ALA A 120 7.99 -5.00 -7.96
C ALA A 120 8.54 -6.29 -8.58
N PRO A 121 9.85 -6.37 -8.85
CA PRO A 121 10.45 -7.49 -9.60
C PRO A 121 10.38 -8.83 -8.87
N PHE A 122 10.10 -8.84 -7.56
CA PHE A 122 9.96 -10.05 -6.75
C PHE A 122 8.49 -10.44 -6.50
N ILE A 123 7.52 -9.74 -7.10
CA ILE A 123 6.09 -10.06 -6.97
C ILE A 123 5.58 -10.63 -8.29
N GLU A 124 5.55 -11.96 -8.38
CA GLU A 124 5.05 -12.67 -9.56
C GLU A 124 3.61 -13.15 -9.36
N THR A 125 3.22 -13.43 -8.12
CA THR A 125 1.91 -14.01 -7.81
C THR A 125 1.14 -13.21 -6.76
N PRO A 126 -0.20 -13.34 -6.68
CA PRO A 126 -0.96 -12.69 -5.62
C PRO A 126 -0.55 -13.10 -4.20
N ARG A 127 -0.07 -14.34 -4.07
CA ARG A 127 0.48 -14.84 -2.81
C ARG A 127 1.76 -14.09 -2.42
N ASP A 128 2.62 -13.73 -3.39
CA ASP A 128 3.84 -12.95 -3.13
C ASP A 128 3.48 -11.55 -2.64
N ALA A 129 2.53 -10.88 -3.31
CA ALA A 129 2.05 -9.57 -2.89
C ALA A 129 1.57 -9.59 -1.42
N ARG A 130 0.76 -10.59 -1.05
CA ARG A 130 0.33 -10.77 0.34
C ARG A 130 1.50 -11.11 1.27
N TYR A 131 2.39 -12.01 0.88
CA TYR A 131 3.53 -12.44 1.70
C TYR A 131 4.44 -11.25 2.02
N HIS A 132 4.88 -10.54 1.00
CA HIS A 132 5.77 -9.38 1.13
C HIS A 132 5.09 -8.24 1.89
N TYR A 133 3.81 -7.96 1.61
CA TYR A 133 3.08 -6.95 2.39
C TYR A 133 2.91 -7.36 3.86
N SER A 134 2.65 -8.64 4.14
CA SER A 134 2.44 -9.12 5.52
C SER A 134 3.70 -9.03 6.39
N LYS A 135 4.90 -9.08 5.79
CA LYS A 135 6.18 -8.92 6.51
C LYS A 135 6.31 -7.54 7.15
N ARG A 136 5.63 -6.52 6.61
CA ARG A 136 5.53 -5.19 7.23
C ARG A 136 4.89 -5.23 8.62
N PHE A 137 3.89 -6.07 8.83
CA PHE A 137 3.28 -6.25 10.15
C PHE A 137 4.29 -6.78 11.18
N GLY A 138 5.29 -7.56 10.77
CA GLY A 138 6.37 -8.00 11.66
C GLY A 138 7.21 -6.84 12.17
N ILE A 139 7.44 -5.82 11.33
CA ILE A 139 8.20 -4.61 11.66
C ILE A 139 7.37 -3.72 12.59
N GLU A 140 6.08 -3.53 12.27
CA GLU A 140 5.15 -2.77 13.12
C GLU A 140 4.90 -3.47 14.47
N ALA A 141 4.78 -4.79 14.50
CA ALA A 141 4.62 -5.57 15.73
C ALA A 141 5.88 -5.56 16.59
N SER A 142 7.07 -5.72 15.99
CA SER A 142 8.34 -5.61 16.70
C SER A 142 8.53 -4.23 17.33
N TYR A 143 8.13 -3.17 16.62
CA TYR A 143 8.20 -1.82 17.16
C TYR A 143 7.16 -1.56 18.25
N ARG A 144 5.91 -2.04 18.08
CA ARG A 144 4.90 -1.99 19.14
C ARG A 144 5.35 -2.75 20.39
N LEU A 145 6.05 -3.87 20.24
CA LEU A 145 6.64 -4.60 21.36
C LEU A 145 7.76 -3.79 22.04
N SER A 146 8.62 -3.10 21.29
CA SER A 146 9.65 -2.22 21.87
C SER A 146 9.09 -0.93 22.49
N GLU A 147 7.98 -0.40 21.97
CA GLU A 147 7.28 0.74 22.59
C GLU A 147 6.37 0.33 23.74
N GLN A 148 5.87 -0.90 23.80
CA GLN A 148 5.19 -1.41 25.00
C GLN A 148 6.13 -1.44 26.22
N SER A 149 7.46 -1.49 26.01
CA SER A 149 8.45 -1.26 27.07
C SER A 149 8.72 0.23 27.40
N ILE A 150 8.25 1.19 26.59
CA ILE A 150 8.43 2.64 26.79
C ILE A 150 7.11 3.36 26.46
N VAL A 151 6.20 3.46 27.45
CA VAL A 151 4.95 4.24 27.49
C VAL A 151 4.35 4.68 26.13
N THR A 152 3.32 3.94 25.73
CA THR A 152 2.45 3.94 24.54
C THR A 152 2.08 5.28 23.88
N THR A 153 2.18 5.35 22.55
CA THR A 153 1.28 6.18 21.71
C THR A 153 0.53 5.37 20.64
N THR A 154 -0.80 5.29 20.77
CA THR A 154 -1.74 4.73 19.78
C THR A 154 -2.11 5.78 18.75
N THR A 155 -1.19 6.11 17.83
CA THR A 155 -1.39 7.22 16.88
C THR A 155 -1.93 6.74 15.52
N GLN A 156 -3.04 7.32 15.05
CA GLN A 156 -3.62 7.14 13.70
C GLN A 156 -2.97 8.03 12.61
N ASN A 157 -1.78 8.57 12.88
CA ASN A 157 -1.17 9.59 12.03
C ASN A 157 -0.45 8.94 10.82
N PRO A 158 -0.79 9.33 9.57
CA PRO A 158 -0.14 8.82 8.36
C PRO A 158 1.38 9.05 8.32
N VAL A 159 1.88 10.11 8.97
CA VAL A 159 3.32 10.42 9.07
C VAL A 159 4.07 9.40 9.92
N VAL A 160 3.49 8.96 11.05
CA VAL A 160 4.10 7.93 11.91
C VAL A 160 4.13 6.59 11.20
N ARG A 161 3.15 6.33 10.34
CA ARG A 161 3.10 5.12 9.55
C ARG A 161 4.06 5.14 8.36
N LEU A 162 4.25 6.31 7.74
CA LEU A 162 5.32 6.55 6.76
C LEU A 162 6.69 6.34 7.40
N LEU A 163 6.91 6.82 8.63
CA LEU A 163 8.13 6.54 9.39
C LEU A 163 8.41 5.03 9.48
N TYR A 164 7.39 4.20 9.73
CA TYR A 164 7.57 2.74 9.71
C TYR A 164 7.95 2.18 8.35
N VAL A 165 7.48 2.78 7.25
CA VAL A 165 7.93 2.43 5.89
C VAL A 165 9.41 2.75 5.73
N VAL A 166 9.83 3.95 6.15
CA VAL A 166 11.24 4.38 6.12
C VAL A 166 12.12 3.41 6.92
N VAL A 167 11.70 3.07 8.14
CA VAL A 167 12.42 2.13 9.01
C VAL A 167 12.45 0.73 8.41
N SER A 168 11.36 0.26 7.80
CA SER A 168 11.35 -1.06 7.13
C SER A 168 12.29 -1.15 5.94
N LEU A 169 12.44 -0.04 5.20
CA LEU A 169 13.34 0.08 4.05
C LEU A 169 14.79 0.07 4.48
N LEU A 170 15.10 0.71 5.61
CA LEU A 170 16.44 0.72 6.22
C LEU A 170 16.85 -0.65 6.77
N LEU A 171 15.89 -1.45 7.26
CA LEU A 171 16.15 -2.75 7.91
C LEU A 171 16.20 -3.95 6.95
N GLN A 172 15.98 -3.76 5.64
CA GLN A 172 16.10 -4.81 4.60
C GLN A 172 17.42 -4.76 3.80
N ASN A 173 18.43 -4.07 4.34
CA ASN A 173 19.83 -4.27 3.98
C ASN A 173 20.42 -5.50 4.69
#